data_AF-A0A1V4SJC2-F1
#
_entry.id   AF-A0A1V4SJC2-F1
#
_cell.length_a   1.000
_cell.length_b   1.000
_cell.length_c   1.000
_cell.angle_alpha   90.00
_cell.angle_beta   90.00
_cell.angle_gamma   90.00
#
_symmetry.space_group_name_H-M   'P 1'
#
loop_
_entity.id
_entity.type
_entity.pdbx_description
1 polymer ?
#
loop_
_entity_poly.entity_id
_entity_poly.type
_entity_poly.pdbx_seq_one_letter_code
_entity_poly.pdbx_strand_id
1 'polypeptide(L)'
;MQSVVKPPVKRKRLIIIIVIVLAALAILAAALVITKTTGKASDYVLGQDALKVNGQLVSADLFRDEQNVLFLRYRGDASMQQKTEEELNDMVLEAVLEKVLTDDFFYSSGQKATQKEIDDYYDKYVKPSRDARAAEESDLNDGLDYKTEADTKKDIEVYLLKLKSIPTLAQSYGITLTDEEFDESYKEYTRQYSDTPQFIHPRDEYKNMLLLQKFSQSDKLDPWLDKLKGSAKIEILDPAMNAYTLYKNGEYAKAAQEYKNAYKKYKVSFYRDRQKECESLN
;
A
#
# COMPACT_ATOMS: atom_id res chain seq x y z
N MET A 1 -41.49 -9.81 9.45
CA MET A 1 -40.65 -9.89 8.23
C MET A 1 -40.24 -8.48 7.85
N GLN A 2 -39.06 -8.04 8.26
CA GLN A 2 -38.47 -6.76 7.87
C GLN A 2 -37.24 -7.07 7.02
N SER A 3 -37.23 -6.55 5.80
CA SER A 3 -36.15 -6.71 4.84
C SER A 3 -34.93 -5.94 5.29
N VAL A 4 -33.83 -6.64 5.56
CA VAL A 4 -32.52 -6.05 5.81
C VAL A 4 -31.99 -5.49 4.49
N VAL A 5 -32.03 -4.18 4.36
CA VAL A 5 -31.40 -3.44 3.25
C VAL A 5 -29.89 -3.53 3.43
N LYS A 6 -29.22 -4.32 2.59
CA LYS A 6 -27.75 -4.34 2.52
C LYS A 6 -27.25 -2.96 2.06
N PRO A 7 -26.25 -2.35 2.73
CA PRO A 7 -25.71 -1.08 2.29
C PRO A 7 -24.93 -1.25 0.97
N PRO A 8 -24.94 -0.25 0.07
CA PRO A 8 -24.35 -0.36 -1.26
C PRO A 8 -22.82 -0.27 -1.21
N VAL A 9 -22.15 -1.21 -1.87
CA VAL A 9 -20.69 -1.48 -1.95
C VAL A 9 -19.88 -0.38 -2.68
N LYS A 10 -20.42 0.85 -2.84
CA LYS A 10 -19.85 1.87 -3.74
C LYS A 10 -18.82 2.83 -3.14
N ARG A 11 -18.35 2.65 -1.89
CA ARG A 11 -17.42 3.61 -1.24
C ARG A 11 -15.92 3.34 -1.42
N LYS A 12 -15.50 2.25 -2.08
CA LYS A 12 -14.07 1.90 -2.24
C LYS A 12 -13.33 2.66 -3.37
N ARG A 13 -14.02 3.47 -4.17
CA ARG A 13 -13.48 4.02 -5.44
C ARG A 13 -12.69 5.34 -5.33
N LEU A 14 -12.37 5.83 -4.12
CA LEU A 14 -11.68 7.12 -3.95
C LEU A 14 -10.20 7.02 -3.52
N ILE A 15 -9.62 5.82 -3.38
CA ILE A 15 -8.46 5.63 -2.47
C ILE A 15 -7.10 5.42 -3.18
N ILE A 16 -7.03 5.34 -4.52
CA ILE A 16 -5.78 5.04 -5.23
C ILE A 16 -5.16 6.28 -5.93
N ILE A 17 -5.68 7.47 -5.65
CA ILE A 17 -5.27 8.72 -6.36
C ILE A 17 -4.04 9.40 -5.73
N ILE A 18 -3.56 8.96 -4.57
CA ILE A 18 -2.66 9.81 -3.77
C ILE A 18 -1.16 9.48 -3.90
N VAL A 19 -0.73 8.29 -4.31
CA VAL A 19 0.71 7.96 -4.20
C VAL A 19 1.57 8.44 -5.38
N ILE A 20 1.00 8.66 -6.57
CA ILE A 20 1.77 9.14 -7.74
C ILE A 20 1.68 10.67 -7.90
N VAL A 21 0.66 11.32 -7.31
CA VAL A 21 0.48 12.79 -7.40
C VAL A 21 0.86 13.53 -6.08
N LEU A 22 0.82 12.90 -4.90
CA LEU A 22 1.25 13.57 -3.65
C LEU A 22 2.77 13.62 -3.43
N ALA A 23 3.59 13.09 -4.34
CA ALA A 23 5.04 13.37 -4.32
C ALA A 23 5.35 14.84 -4.69
N ALA A 24 4.37 15.59 -5.23
CA ALA A 24 4.55 16.98 -5.65
C ALA A 24 3.74 18.03 -4.85
N LEU A 25 2.88 17.64 -3.87
CA LEU A 25 2.04 18.57 -3.12
C LEU A 25 1.87 18.18 -1.64
N ALA A 26 2.90 18.41 -0.83
CA ALA A 26 2.76 18.44 0.63
C ALA A 26 3.55 19.62 1.21
N ILE A 27 3.11 20.83 0.88
CA ILE A 27 3.41 22.04 1.64
C ILE A 27 2.37 22.14 2.75
N LEU A 28 2.86 22.27 3.99
CA LEU A 28 2.19 22.67 5.23
C LEU A 28 1.12 21.73 5.84
N ALA A 29 1.43 21.17 7.01
CA ALA A 29 0.67 21.46 8.24
C ALA A 29 1.24 20.77 9.50
N ALA A 30 1.58 21.63 10.46
CA ALA A 30 1.40 21.50 11.90
C ALA A 30 2.16 20.39 12.67
N ALA A 31 3.19 20.85 13.38
CA ALA A 31 3.69 20.27 14.62
C ALA A 31 2.54 20.03 15.62
N LEU A 32 2.55 18.89 16.33
CA LEU A 32 2.18 18.78 17.75
C LEU A 32 2.42 17.37 18.32
N VAL A 33 3.38 17.33 19.25
CA VAL A 33 3.35 16.68 20.58
C VAL A 33 2.91 15.21 20.64
N ILE A 34 3.90 14.33 20.76
CA ILE A 34 3.75 12.95 21.23
C ILE A 34 3.83 12.94 22.76
N THR A 35 2.73 12.60 23.43
CA THR A 35 2.71 12.26 24.85
C THR A 35 3.35 10.88 25.06
N LYS A 36 4.43 10.83 25.83
CA LYS A 36 5.10 9.58 26.25
C LYS A 36 4.17 8.78 27.18
N THR A 37 3.62 7.67 26.70
CA THR A 37 3.05 6.63 27.56
C THR A 37 4.16 5.72 28.07
N THR A 38 4.42 5.76 29.38
CA THR A 38 5.37 4.91 30.09
C THR A 38 4.78 3.52 30.34
N GLY A 39 4.91 2.63 29.36
CA GLY A 39 4.76 1.19 29.51
C GLY A 39 6.07 0.50 29.11
N LYS A 40 6.36 -0.70 29.64
CA LYS A 40 7.46 -1.52 29.13
C LYS A 40 7.24 -1.75 27.63
N ALA A 41 8.28 -1.52 26.82
CA ALA A 41 8.21 -1.77 25.39
C ALA A 41 7.85 -3.25 25.14
N SER A 42 6.85 -3.47 24.29
CA SER A 42 6.54 -4.80 23.79
C SER A 42 7.67 -5.23 22.85
N ASP A 43 8.17 -6.46 22.98
CA ASP A 43 9.12 -7.05 22.02
C ASP A 43 8.43 -7.43 20.69
N TYR A 44 7.13 -7.17 20.55
CA TYR A 44 6.38 -7.43 19.32
C TYR A 44 6.76 -6.44 18.22
N VAL A 45 7.30 -6.97 17.12
CA VAL A 45 7.51 -6.23 15.87
C VAL A 45 6.46 -6.68 14.86
N LEU A 46 5.61 -5.74 14.44
CA LEU A 46 4.59 -5.99 13.42
C LEU A 46 5.23 -6.56 12.15
N GLY A 47 4.69 -7.66 11.64
CA GLY A 47 5.17 -8.28 10.40
C GLY A 47 6.33 -9.26 10.56
N GLN A 48 6.97 -9.35 11.74
CA GLN A 48 8.06 -10.30 11.95
C GLN A 48 7.59 -11.76 11.81
N ASP A 49 8.15 -12.46 10.82
CA ASP A 49 7.76 -13.83 10.44
C ASP A 49 6.24 -14.00 10.24
N ALA A 50 5.54 -12.94 9.81
CA ALA A 50 4.08 -12.92 9.83
C ALA A 50 3.42 -13.50 8.58
N LEU A 51 4.11 -13.44 7.43
CA LEU A 51 3.52 -13.76 6.14
C LEU A 51 4.54 -14.46 5.23
N LYS A 52 4.12 -15.53 4.57
CA LYS A 52 4.79 -16.09 3.39
C LYS A 52 3.92 -15.98 2.15
N VAL A 53 4.53 -15.58 1.05
CA VAL A 53 3.91 -15.58 -0.28
C VAL A 53 4.79 -16.40 -1.20
N ASN A 54 4.22 -17.40 -1.87
CA ASN A 54 4.94 -18.32 -2.76
C ASN A 54 6.16 -18.98 -2.08
N GLY A 55 6.04 -19.26 -0.77
CA GLY A 55 7.08 -19.86 0.05
C GLY A 55 8.16 -18.90 0.55
N GLN A 56 8.16 -17.63 0.12
CA GLN A 56 9.11 -16.62 0.56
C GLN A 56 8.54 -15.81 1.72
N LEU A 57 9.36 -15.57 2.74
CA LEU A 57 8.99 -14.74 3.88
C LEU A 57 8.96 -13.27 3.48
N VAL A 58 7.89 -12.56 3.86
CA VAL A 58 7.75 -11.12 3.64
C VAL A 58 8.47 -10.36 4.75
N SER A 59 9.23 -9.31 4.38
CA SER A 59 10.00 -8.51 5.33
C SER A 59 9.10 -7.71 6.28
N ALA A 60 9.48 -7.62 7.55
CA ALA A 60 8.82 -6.74 8.52
C ALA A 60 8.94 -5.26 8.15
N ASP A 61 9.99 -4.85 7.42
CA ASP A 61 10.12 -3.47 6.92
C ASP A 61 8.99 -3.12 5.97
N LEU A 62 8.52 -4.08 5.17
CA LEU A 62 7.38 -3.86 4.26
C LEU A 62 6.08 -3.63 5.04
N PHE A 63 5.87 -4.35 6.15
CA PHE A 63 4.75 -4.10 7.04
C PHE A 63 4.80 -2.70 7.64
N ARG A 64 6.00 -2.26 8.08
CA ARG A 64 6.21 -0.90 8.61
C ARG A 64 5.94 0.16 7.55
N ASP A 65 6.45 -0.03 6.33
CA ASP A 65 6.23 0.88 5.20
C ASP A 65 4.74 1.04 4.90
N GLU A 66 4.00 -0.07 4.75
CA GLU A 66 2.57 -0.01 4.45
C GLU A 66 1.73 0.51 5.62
N GLN A 67 2.13 0.24 6.86
CA GLN A 67 1.52 0.85 8.04
C GLN A 67 1.68 2.38 8.01
N ASN A 68 2.86 2.89 7.67
CA ASN A 68 3.11 4.32 7.54
C ASN A 68 2.30 4.94 6.39
N VAL A 69 2.20 4.25 5.24
CA VAL A 69 1.36 4.69 4.11
C VAL A 69 -0.10 4.78 4.53
N LEU A 70 -0.63 3.78 5.23
CA LEU A 70 -2.00 3.78 5.74
C LEU A 70 -2.20 4.90 6.77
N PHE A 71 -1.26 5.09 7.70
CA PHE A 71 -1.32 6.18 8.68
C PHE A 71 -1.38 7.54 7.99
N LEU A 72 -0.47 7.84 7.06
CA LEU A 72 -0.45 9.11 6.34
C LEU A 72 -1.73 9.35 5.55
N ARG A 73 -2.27 8.30 4.94
CA ARG A 73 -3.54 8.35 4.19
C ARG A 73 -4.73 8.66 5.08
N TYR A 74 -4.76 8.10 6.29
CA TYR A 74 -5.95 8.11 7.14
C TYR A 74 -5.82 8.94 8.42
N ARG A 75 -4.71 9.65 8.64
CA ARG A 75 -4.46 10.43 9.87
C ARG A 75 -5.56 11.44 10.22
N GLY A 76 -6.28 11.95 9.21
CA GLY A 76 -7.41 12.87 9.39
C GLY A 76 -8.79 12.22 9.37
N ASP A 77 -8.88 10.91 9.22
CA ASP A 77 -10.16 10.19 9.11
C ASP A 77 -10.62 9.68 10.48
N ALA A 78 -11.70 10.29 11.01
CA ALA A 78 -12.27 9.93 12.31
C ALA A 78 -12.77 8.47 12.37
N SER A 79 -13.21 7.89 11.24
CA SER A 79 -13.66 6.49 11.21
C SER A 79 -12.48 5.52 11.37
N MET A 80 -11.30 5.91 10.91
CA MET A 80 -10.08 5.12 11.03
C MET A 80 -9.52 5.16 12.45
N GLN A 81 -9.71 6.27 13.16
CA GLN A 81 -9.36 6.39 14.59
C GLN A 81 -10.22 5.51 15.50
N GLN A 82 -11.38 5.06 15.03
CA GLN A 82 -12.28 4.18 15.79
C GLN A 82 -12.01 2.69 15.55
N LYS A 83 -11.14 2.34 14.59
CA LYS A 83 -10.81 0.95 14.31
C LYS A 83 -10.00 0.34 15.44
N THR A 84 -10.27 -0.93 15.69
CA THR A 84 -9.48 -1.74 16.61
C THR A 84 -8.08 -2.02 16.04
N GLU A 85 -7.14 -2.39 16.90
CA GLU A 85 -5.79 -2.79 16.46
C GLU A 85 -5.84 -3.99 15.49
N GLU A 86 -6.77 -4.93 15.69
CA GLU A 86 -6.96 -6.06 14.76
C GLU A 86 -7.40 -5.60 13.37
N GLU A 87 -8.36 -4.68 13.30
CA GLU A 87 -8.82 -4.09 12.04
C GLU A 87 -7.70 -3.32 11.32
N LEU A 88 -6.88 -2.58 12.07
CA LEU A 88 -5.75 -1.84 11.51
C LEU A 88 -4.68 -2.81 10.99
N ASN A 89 -4.33 -3.84 11.76
CA ASN A 89 -3.34 -4.85 11.36
C ASN A 89 -3.80 -5.65 10.15
N ASP A 90 -5.09 -5.96 10.05
CA ASP A 90 -5.69 -6.60 8.88
C ASP A 90 -5.63 -5.70 7.63
N MET A 91 -5.88 -4.40 7.78
CA MET A 91 -5.69 -3.45 6.68
C MET A 91 -4.23 -3.37 6.22
N VAL A 92 -3.27 -3.40 7.16
CA VAL A 92 -1.84 -3.47 6.83
C VAL A 92 -1.52 -4.77 6.11
N LEU A 93 -2.00 -5.91 6.61
CA LEU A 93 -1.78 -7.22 5.99
C LEU A 93 -2.29 -7.25 4.54
N GLU A 94 -3.50 -6.75 4.29
CA GLU A 94 -4.06 -6.67 2.93
C GLU A 94 -3.23 -5.76 2.02
N ALA A 95 -2.79 -4.60 2.51
CA ALA A 95 -1.92 -3.69 1.75
C ALA A 95 -0.57 -4.33 1.41
N VAL A 96 0.06 -5.01 2.38
CA VAL A 96 1.30 -5.76 2.19
C VAL A 96 1.10 -6.86 1.16
N LEU A 97 0.02 -7.64 1.28
CA LEU A 97 -0.28 -8.72 0.35
C LEU A 97 -0.47 -8.20 -1.07
N GLU A 98 -1.25 -7.13 -1.26
CA GLU A 98 -1.44 -6.48 -2.56
C GLU A 98 -0.11 -5.98 -3.13
N LYS A 99 0.74 -5.34 -2.31
CA LYS A 99 2.05 -4.87 -2.75
C LYS A 99 2.97 -6.02 -3.18
N VAL A 100 3.09 -7.07 -2.38
CA VAL A 100 3.92 -8.24 -2.72
C VAL A 100 3.46 -8.89 -4.02
N LEU A 101 2.15 -9.13 -4.15
CA LEU A 101 1.60 -9.81 -5.33
C LEU A 101 1.71 -8.96 -6.60
N THR A 102 1.48 -7.65 -6.49
CA THR A 102 1.61 -6.75 -7.64
C THR A 102 3.07 -6.59 -8.04
N ASP A 103 3.98 -6.40 -7.09
CA ASP A 103 5.40 -6.27 -7.38
C ASP A 103 5.95 -7.58 -7.98
N ASP A 104 5.57 -8.76 -7.46
CA ASP A 104 5.93 -10.08 -8.04
C ASP A 104 5.42 -10.24 -9.49
N PHE A 105 4.19 -9.81 -9.77
CA PHE A 105 3.64 -9.78 -11.12
C PHE A 105 4.49 -8.90 -12.07
N PHE A 106 4.89 -7.71 -11.64
CA PHE A 106 5.65 -6.79 -12.49
C PHE A 106 7.10 -7.25 -12.69
N TYR A 107 7.74 -7.82 -11.67
CA TYR A 107 9.05 -8.47 -11.81
C TYR A 107 9.00 -9.68 -12.75
N SER A 108 7.87 -10.41 -12.76
CA SER A 108 7.66 -11.58 -13.61
C SER A 108 7.08 -11.26 -15.00
N SER A 109 6.82 -9.98 -15.32
CA SER A 109 6.19 -9.55 -16.58
C SER A 109 7.04 -9.76 -17.84
N GLY A 110 8.33 -10.08 -17.68
CA GLY A 110 9.31 -10.14 -18.75
C GLY A 110 9.88 -8.77 -19.15
N GLN A 111 9.33 -7.68 -18.64
CA GLN A 111 9.91 -6.34 -18.78
C GLN A 111 11.15 -6.20 -17.90
N LYS A 112 12.05 -5.28 -18.28
CA LYS A 112 13.27 -4.97 -17.51
C LYS A 112 13.46 -3.47 -17.44
N ALA A 113 13.91 -2.97 -16.30
CA ALA A 113 14.46 -1.63 -16.16
C ALA A 113 15.98 -1.74 -16.08
N THR A 114 16.68 -0.98 -16.91
CA THR A 114 18.14 -0.92 -16.87
C THR A 114 18.58 0.00 -15.74
N GLN A 115 19.79 -0.22 -15.21
CA GLN A 115 20.37 0.65 -14.19
C GLN A 115 20.40 2.12 -14.66
N LYS A 116 20.71 2.34 -15.94
CA LYS A 116 20.69 3.68 -16.53
C LYS A 116 19.30 4.34 -16.46
N GLU A 117 18.24 3.62 -16.82
CA GLU A 117 16.88 4.16 -16.73
C GLU A 117 16.49 4.49 -15.28
N ILE A 118 16.91 3.68 -14.32
CA ILE A 118 16.67 3.89 -12.89
C ILE A 118 17.41 5.15 -12.41
N ASP A 119 18.70 5.27 -12.74
CA ASP A 119 19.53 6.41 -12.36
C ASP A 119 19.05 7.71 -13.01
N ASP A 120 18.76 7.69 -14.32
CA ASP A 120 18.24 8.85 -15.06
C ASP A 120 16.90 9.32 -14.46
N TYR A 121 15.99 8.39 -14.14
CA TYR A 121 14.70 8.72 -13.54
C TYR A 121 14.88 9.33 -12.14
N TYR A 122 15.75 8.72 -11.34
CA TYR A 122 16.06 9.18 -9.99
C TYR A 122 16.63 10.61 -10.01
N ASP A 123 17.67 10.84 -10.83
CA ASP A 123 18.34 12.14 -10.90
C ASP A 123 17.43 13.22 -11.46
N LYS A 124 16.54 12.89 -12.40
CA LYS A 124 15.64 13.85 -13.02
C LYS A 124 14.44 14.21 -12.16
N TYR A 125 13.76 13.24 -11.54
CA TYR A 125 12.45 13.46 -10.93
C TYR A 125 12.43 13.32 -9.41
N VAL A 126 13.33 12.54 -8.83
CA VAL A 126 13.25 12.18 -7.39
C VAL A 126 14.26 12.97 -6.56
N LYS A 127 15.52 12.96 -6.98
CA LYS A 127 16.62 13.62 -6.29
C LYS A 127 16.39 15.12 -6.09
N PRO A 128 15.92 15.91 -7.07
CA PRO A 128 15.71 17.35 -6.88
C PRO A 128 14.70 17.66 -5.77
N SER A 129 13.61 16.88 -5.69
CA SER A 129 12.60 17.00 -4.64
C SER A 129 13.15 16.62 -3.27
N ARG A 130 14.01 15.60 -3.20
CA ARG A 130 14.64 15.17 -1.96
C ARG A 130 15.66 16.17 -1.44
N ASP A 131 16.51 16.69 -2.33
CA ASP A 131 17.58 17.64 -1.99
C ASP A 131 16.98 18.99 -1.56
N ALA A 132 15.89 19.44 -2.20
CA ALA A 132 15.14 20.62 -1.78
C ALA A 132 14.59 20.48 -0.35
N ARG A 133 14.04 19.32 0.01
CA ARG A 133 13.53 19.04 1.37
C ARG A 133 14.64 18.94 2.41
N ALA A 134 15.74 18.28 2.08
CA ALA A 134 16.90 18.18 2.97
C ALA A 134 17.50 19.56 3.29
N ALA A 135 17.43 20.50 2.34
CA ALA A 135 17.88 21.87 2.54
C ALA A 135 16.91 22.72 3.41
N GLU A 136 15.62 22.40 3.45
CA GLU A 136 14.61 23.13 4.23
C GLU A 136 14.38 22.58 5.65
N GLU A 137 14.69 21.31 5.93
CA GLU A 137 14.28 20.60 7.17
C GLU A 137 15.46 20.02 7.99
N SER A 138 16.57 20.77 8.17
CA SER A 138 17.75 20.25 8.91
C SER A 138 17.53 19.99 10.41
N ASP A 139 16.47 20.54 11.03
CA ASP A 139 16.31 20.53 12.49
C ASP A 139 15.11 19.71 13.01
N LEU A 140 14.27 19.11 12.14
CA LEU A 140 13.03 18.42 12.55
C LEU A 140 12.99 16.92 12.26
N ASN A 141 14.06 16.34 11.71
CA ASN A 141 14.01 15.07 10.99
C ASN A 141 14.58 13.83 11.72
N ASP A 142 14.94 13.94 13.01
CA ASP A 142 15.52 12.85 13.83
C ASP A 142 14.58 11.66 14.14
N GLY A 143 13.44 11.53 13.45
CA GLY A 143 12.44 10.48 13.73
C GLY A 143 11.71 9.88 12.53
N LEU A 144 11.99 10.32 11.30
CA LEU A 144 11.45 9.71 10.09
C LEU A 144 12.57 8.88 9.44
N ASP A 145 12.41 7.57 9.43
CA ASP A 145 13.34 6.62 8.80
C ASP A 145 13.30 6.84 7.28
N TYR A 146 14.09 7.80 6.78
CA TYR A 146 14.15 8.12 5.36
C TYR A 146 14.73 6.94 4.60
N LYS A 147 13.99 6.46 3.59
CA LYS A 147 14.49 5.45 2.65
C LYS A 147 15.85 5.87 2.10
N THR A 148 16.79 4.93 2.06
CA THR A 148 18.08 5.20 1.46
C THR A 148 17.93 5.46 -0.05
N GLU A 149 18.97 6.01 -0.69
CA GLU A 149 18.98 6.10 -2.15
C GLU A 149 18.82 4.73 -2.81
N ALA A 150 19.43 3.68 -2.26
CA ALA A 150 19.32 2.33 -2.78
C ALA A 150 17.87 1.82 -2.71
N ASP A 151 17.18 2.04 -1.58
CA ASP A 151 15.77 1.65 -1.42
C ASP A 151 14.88 2.43 -2.39
N THR A 152 15.15 3.73 -2.54
CA THR A 152 14.43 4.60 -3.48
C THR A 152 14.60 4.13 -4.92
N LYS A 153 15.82 3.73 -5.31
CA LYS A 153 16.10 3.21 -6.66
C LYS A 153 15.41 1.86 -6.91
N LYS A 154 15.23 1.03 -5.89
CA LYS A 154 14.43 -0.19 -5.98
C LYS A 154 12.95 0.11 -6.21
N ASP A 155 12.40 1.10 -5.51
CA ASP A 155 11.02 1.55 -5.75
C ASP A 155 10.84 2.11 -7.18
N ILE A 156 11.84 2.85 -7.69
CA ILE A 156 11.86 3.34 -9.07
C ILE A 156 11.91 2.19 -10.08
N GLU A 157 12.73 1.17 -9.86
CA GLU A 157 12.78 -0.01 -10.72
C GLU A 157 11.38 -0.62 -10.88
N VAL A 158 10.70 -0.90 -9.77
CA VAL A 158 9.33 -1.44 -9.77
C VAL A 158 8.36 -0.52 -10.50
N TYR A 159 8.47 0.80 -10.29
CA TYR A 159 7.65 1.78 -10.99
C TYR A 159 7.87 1.78 -12.50
N LEU A 160 9.12 1.69 -12.96
CA LEU A 160 9.43 1.59 -14.40
C LEU A 160 8.89 0.28 -15.00
N LEU A 161 8.97 -0.84 -14.26
CA LEU A 161 8.35 -2.10 -14.67
C LEU A 161 6.83 -1.98 -14.79
N LYS A 162 6.18 -1.26 -13.87
CA LYS A 162 4.74 -0.92 -13.94
C LYS A 162 4.43 -0.15 -15.22
N LEU A 163 5.17 0.92 -15.51
CA LEU A 163 4.96 1.73 -16.71
C LEU A 163 5.18 0.95 -18.02
N LYS A 164 6.15 0.03 -18.05
CA LYS A 164 6.41 -0.81 -19.23
C LYS A 164 5.36 -1.90 -19.43
N SER A 165 4.80 -2.42 -18.34
CA SER A 165 3.84 -3.55 -18.38
C SER A 165 2.39 -3.11 -18.53
N ILE A 166 2.07 -1.88 -18.08
CA ILE A 166 0.69 -1.43 -18.00
C ILE A 166 -0.06 -1.36 -19.33
N PRO A 167 0.54 -1.06 -20.51
CA PRO A 167 -0.23 -1.03 -21.75
C PRO A 167 -0.86 -2.38 -22.07
N THR A 168 -0.07 -3.46 -21.96
CA THR A 168 -0.54 -4.83 -22.18
C THR A 168 -1.57 -5.25 -21.15
N LEU A 169 -1.32 -4.94 -19.86
CA LEU A 169 -2.24 -5.25 -18.78
C LEU A 169 -3.58 -4.52 -18.97
N ALA A 170 -3.55 -3.20 -19.18
CA ALA A 170 -4.74 -2.39 -19.40
C ALA A 170 -5.55 -2.89 -20.61
N GLN A 171 -4.88 -3.18 -21.72
CA GLN A 171 -5.52 -3.75 -22.91
C GLN A 171 -6.23 -5.08 -22.60
N SER A 172 -5.60 -5.97 -21.82
CA SER A 172 -6.20 -7.27 -21.45
C SER A 172 -7.49 -7.15 -20.62
N TYR A 173 -7.69 -6.00 -19.97
CA TYR A 173 -8.91 -5.67 -19.21
C TYR A 173 -9.85 -4.70 -19.96
N GLY A 174 -9.57 -4.42 -21.24
CA GLY A 174 -10.37 -3.52 -22.07
C GLY A 174 -10.26 -2.04 -21.66
N ILE A 175 -9.18 -1.67 -20.95
CA ILE A 175 -8.92 -0.30 -20.54
C ILE A 175 -8.06 0.36 -21.62
N THR A 176 -8.62 1.38 -22.26
CA THR A 176 -7.98 2.11 -23.34
C THR A 176 -7.91 3.60 -23.02
N LEU A 177 -6.97 4.28 -23.67
CA LEU A 177 -6.82 5.73 -23.66
C LEU A 177 -6.90 6.21 -25.11
N THR A 178 -7.91 7.02 -25.41
CA THR A 178 -8.06 7.62 -26.74
C THR A 178 -7.02 8.72 -26.95
N ASP A 179 -6.70 9.04 -28.20
CA ASP A 179 -5.72 10.09 -28.51
C ASP A 179 -6.21 11.47 -28.05
N GLU A 180 -7.52 11.75 -28.14
CA GLU A 180 -8.13 12.99 -27.66
C GLU A 180 -8.02 13.11 -26.12
N GLU A 181 -8.43 12.08 -25.37
CA GLU A 181 -8.27 12.04 -23.90
C GLU A 181 -6.80 12.26 -23.48
N PHE A 182 -5.86 11.64 -24.22
CA PHE A 182 -4.44 11.77 -23.95
C PHE A 182 -3.93 13.20 -24.23
N ASP A 183 -4.27 13.76 -25.38
CA ASP A 183 -3.77 15.08 -25.80
C ASP A 183 -4.27 16.20 -24.88
N GLU A 184 -5.54 16.15 -24.47
CA GLU A 184 -6.10 17.08 -23.50
C GLU A 184 -5.39 16.98 -22.15
N SER A 185 -5.22 15.75 -21.63
CA SER A 185 -4.55 15.53 -20.35
C SER A 185 -3.08 15.94 -20.39
N TYR A 186 -2.36 15.67 -21.49
CA TYR A 186 -0.96 16.06 -21.63
C TYR A 186 -0.80 17.57 -21.75
N LYS A 187 -1.70 18.25 -22.47
CA LYS A 187 -1.72 19.71 -22.55
C LYS A 187 -1.94 20.33 -21.17
N GLU A 188 -2.86 19.79 -20.37
CA GLU A 188 -3.10 20.29 -19.02
C GLU A 188 -1.90 20.04 -18.09
N TYR A 189 -1.33 18.83 -18.15
CA TYR A 189 -0.12 18.48 -17.42
C TYR A 189 1.04 19.43 -17.76
N THR A 190 1.37 19.60 -19.03
CA THR A 190 2.44 20.52 -19.43
C THR A 190 2.17 21.98 -19.05
N ARG A 191 0.90 22.41 -19.03
CA ARG A 191 0.51 23.75 -18.54
C ARG A 191 0.77 23.90 -17.04
N GLN A 192 0.49 22.87 -16.23
CA GLN A 192 0.74 22.88 -14.78
C GLN A 192 2.25 23.01 -14.46
N TYR A 193 3.11 22.45 -15.32
CA TYR A 193 4.56 22.47 -15.14
C TYR A 193 5.27 23.48 -16.07
N SER A 194 4.57 24.53 -16.52
CA SER A 194 5.14 25.54 -17.42
C SER A 194 6.40 26.22 -16.87
N ASP A 195 6.44 26.41 -15.55
CA ASP A 195 7.54 27.09 -14.86
C ASP A 195 8.69 26.13 -14.50
N THR A 196 8.47 24.83 -14.66
CA THR A 196 9.47 23.78 -14.38
C THR A 196 9.49 22.70 -15.47
N PRO A 197 9.73 23.08 -16.74
CA PRO A 197 9.62 22.18 -17.89
C PRO A 197 10.59 20.98 -17.82
N GLN A 198 11.67 21.08 -17.04
CA GLN A 198 12.59 19.97 -16.77
C GLN A 198 11.95 18.78 -16.07
N PHE A 199 10.84 18.96 -15.35
CA PHE A 199 10.10 17.88 -14.69
C PHE A 199 8.97 17.31 -15.56
N ILE A 200 8.80 17.79 -16.79
CA ILE A 200 7.82 17.24 -17.72
C ILE A 200 8.27 15.86 -18.20
N HIS A 201 7.40 14.86 -17.98
CA HIS A 201 7.58 13.52 -18.53
C HIS A 201 7.40 13.52 -20.06
N PRO A 202 8.23 12.74 -20.80
CA PRO A 202 8.01 12.47 -22.21
C PRO A 202 6.58 11.94 -22.47
N ARG A 203 6.04 12.23 -23.66
CA ARG A 203 4.66 11.86 -24.04
C ARG A 203 4.36 10.38 -23.82
N ASP A 204 5.24 9.48 -24.26
CA ASP A 204 5.03 8.04 -24.14
C ASP A 204 5.04 7.56 -22.68
N GLU A 205 5.93 8.14 -21.86
CA GLU A 205 5.99 7.85 -20.42
C GLU A 205 4.71 8.32 -19.73
N TYR A 206 4.28 9.56 -20.00
CA TYR A 206 3.05 10.11 -19.45
C TYR A 206 1.80 9.35 -19.91
N LYS A 207 1.78 8.85 -21.15
CA LYS A 207 0.70 7.98 -21.65
C LYS A 207 0.56 6.73 -20.80
N ASN A 208 1.68 6.10 -20.44
CA ASN A 208 1.68 4.91 -19.58
C ASN A 208 1.31 5.25 -18.13
N MET A 209 1.71 6.42 -17.62
CA MET A 209 1.26 6.91 -16.31
C MET A 209 -0.26 7.07 -16.27
N LEU A 210 -0.86 7.65 -17.31
CA LEU A 210 -2.31 7.78 -17.42
C LEU A 210 -3.02 6.43 -17.52
N LEU A 211 -2.47 5.48 -18.28
CA LEU A 211 -3.02 4.12 -18.33
C LEU A 211 -2.96 3.43 -16.97
N LEU A 212 -1.86 3.59 -16.21
CA LEU A 212 -1.72 3.06 -14.85
C LEU A 212 -2.74 3.69 -13.90
N GLN A 213 -2.93 5.00 -13.99
CA GLN A 213 -3.95 5.71 -13.25
C GLN A 213 -5.35 5.19 -13.61
N LYS A 214 -5.69 5.12 -14.90
CA LYS A 214 -7.00 4.66 -15.38
C LYS A 214 -7.28 3.21 -14.95
N PHE A 215 -6.27 2.35 -15.02
CA PHE A 215 -6.34 0.97 -14.56
C PHE A 215 -6.63 0.89 -13.05
N SER A 216 -5.82 1.59 -12.25
CA SER A 216 -5.93 1.57 -10.79
C SER A 216 -7.21 2.22 -10.23
N GLN A 217 -7.87 3.07 -11.02
CA GLN A 217 -9.16 3.67 -10.67
C GLN A 217 -10.37 2.91 -11.24
N SER A 218 -10.13 1.90 -12.07
CA SER A 218 -11.19 1.14 -12.73
C SER A 218 -11.83 0.11 -11.80
N ASP A 219 -13.00 -0.39 -12.19
CA ASP A 219 -13.63 -1.55 -11.57
C ASP A 219 -12.92 -2.89 -11.92
N LYS A 220 -11.82 -2.83 -12.68
CA LYS A 220 -11.01 -4.00 -13.10
C LYS A 220 -9.83 -4.27 -12.17
N LEU A 221 -9.48 -3.32 -11.30
CA LEU A 221 -8.40 -3.51 -10.33
C LEU A 221 -8.73 -4.66 -9.37
N ASP A 222 -9.89 -4.64 -8.72
CA ASP A 222 -10.26 -5.67 -7.73
C ASP A 222 -10.26 -7.08 -8.36
N PRO A 223 -10.91 -7.34 -9.52
CA PRO A 223 -10.81 -8.65 -10.18
C PRO A 223 -9.39 -9.07 -10.55
N TRP A 224 -8.51 -8.13 -10.92
CA TRP A 224 -7.11 -8.44 -11.21
C TRP A 224 -6.35 -8.81 -9.93
N LEU A 225 -6.52 -8.06 -8.84
CA LEU A 225 -5.93 -8.38 -7.55
C LEU A 225 -6.43 -9.73 -7.02
N ASP A 226 -7.73 -10.02 -7.15
CA ASP A 226 -8.31 -11.32 -6.78
C ASP A 226 -7.70 -12.47 -7.60
N LYS A 227 -7.45 -12.25 -8.90
CA LYS A 227 -6.75 -13.22 -9.75
C LYS A 227 -5.32 -13.46 -9.26
N LEU A 228 -4.58 -12.41 -8.88
CA LEU A 228 -3.24 -12.56 -8.32
C LEU A 228 -3.28 -13.33 -7.00
N LYS A 229 -4.16 -12.94 -6.07
CA LYS A 229 -4.37 -13.61 -4.78
C LYS A 229 -4.72 -15.10 -4.96
N GLY A 230 -5.62 -15.42 -5.88
CA GLY A 230 -6.03 -16.81 -6.16
C GLY A 230 -4.97 -17.67 -6.82
N SER A 231 -3.94 -17.07 -7.45
CA SER A 231 -2.81 -17.80 -8.04
C SER A 231 -1.64 -18.00 -7.09
N ALA A 232 -1.59 -17.27 -5.98
CA ALA A 232 -0.49 -17.28 -5.04
C ALA A 232 -0.70 -18.27 -3.90
N LYS A 233 0.40 -18.84 -3.39
CA LYS A 233 0.38 -19.59 -2.14
C LYS A 233 0.62 -18.62 -0.97
N ILE A 234 -0.44 -18.29 -0.24
CA ILE A 234 -0.41 -17.33 0.86
C ILE A 234 -0.50 -18.09 2.19
N GLU A 235 0.45 -17.86 3.08
CA GLU A 235 0.47 -18.43 4.43
C GLU A 235 0.62 -17.31 5.46
N ILE A 236 -0.42 -17.04 6.24
CA ILE A 236 -0.37 -16.12 7.37
C ILE A 236 0.15 -16.91 8.59
N LEU A 237 1.38 -16.62 8.99
CA LEU A 237 2.10 -17.31 10.04
C LEU A 237 1.90 -16.67 11.42
N ASP A 238 1.58 -15.37 11.45
CA ASP A 238 1.25 -14.69 12.69
C ASP A 238 -0.13 -15.14 13.20
N PRO A 239 -0.22 -15.74 14.41
CA PRO A 239 -1.48 -16.30 14.89
C PRO A 239 -2.53 -15.24 15.19
N ALA A 240 -2.16 -13.99 15.52
CA ALA A 240 -3.13 -12.92 15.76
C ALA A 240 -3.75 -12.43 14.45
N MET A 241 -2.91 -12.19 13.43
CA MET A 241 -3.38 -11.82 12.08
C MET A 241 -4.23 -12.92 11.45
N ASN A 242 -3.80 -14.18 11.57
CA ASN A 242 -4.54 -15.32 11.02
C ASN A 242 -5.87 -15.52 11.75
N ALA A 243 -5.89 -15.38 13.09
CA ALA A 243 -7.14 -15.47 13.86
C ALA A 243 -8.18 -14.46 13.40
N TYR A 244 -7.80 -13.20 13.21
CA TYR A 244 -8.72 -12.16 12.77
C TYR A 244 -9.19 -12.36 11.32
N THR A 245 -8.30 -12.81 10.43
CA THR A 245 -8.66 -13.19 9.05
C THR A 245 -9.73 -14.29 9.05
N LEU A 246 -9.53 -15.35 9.83
CA LEU A 246 -10.48 -16.45 9.98
C LEU A 246 -11.81 -15.99 10.60
N TYR A 247 -11.75 -15.09 11.59
CA TYR A 247 -12.93 -14.51 12.24
C TYR A 247 -13.78 -13.74 11.23
N LYS A 248 -13.16 -12.87 10.40
CA LYS A 248 -13.86 -12.13 9.33
C LYS A 248 -14.52 -13.04 8.30
N ASN A 249 -13.93 -14.20 8.04
CA ASN A 249 -14.45 -15.20 7.11
C ASN A 249 -15.53 -16.12 7.73
N GLY A 250 -15.87 -15.91 9.01
CA GLY A 250 -16.87 -16.72 9.72
C GLY A 250 -16.35 -18.10 10.15
N GLU A 251 -15.04 -18.35 10.06
CA GLU A 251 -14.41 -19.61 10.45
C GLU A 251 -14.11 -19.64 11.96
N TYR A 252 -15.13 -19.41 12.79
CA TYR A 252 -14.97 -19.10 14.23
C TYR A 252 -14.24 -20.20 15.02
N ALA A 253 -14.48 -21.48 14.74
CA ALA A 253 -13.75 -22.58 15.39
C ALA A 253 -12.23 -22.52 15.12
N LYS A 254 -11.82 -22.19 13.89
CA LYS A 254 -10.41 -22.03 13.54
C LYS A 254 -9.84 -20.74 14.12
N ALA A 255 -10.60 -19.65 14.06
CA ALA A 255 -10.24 -18.37 14.67
C ALA A 255 -9.98 -18.52 16.17
N ALA A 256 -10.83 -19.25 16.91
CA ALA A 256 -10.63 -19.54 18.33
C ALA A 256 -9.30 -20.24 18.60
N GLN A 257 -8.95 -21.23 17.77
CA GLN A 257 -7.69 -21.96 17.90
C GLN A 257 -6.48 -21.06 17.63
N GLU A 258 -6.55 -20.15 16.66
CA GLU A 258 -5.48 -19.18 16.40
C GLU A 258 -5.39 -18.10 17.48
N TYR A 259 -6.52 -17.61 18.02
CA TYR A 259 -6.51 -16.72 19.17
C TYR A 259 -5.87 -17.35 20.41
N LYS A 260 -6.10 -18.65 20.63
CA LYS A 260 -5.40 -19.41 21.67
C LYS A 260 -3.89 -19.48 21.41
N ASN A 261 -3.46 -19.63 20.15
CA ASN A 261 -2.04 -19.59 19.77
C ASN A 261 -1.44 -18.20 19.97
N ALA A 262 -2.16 -17.13 19.60
CA ALA A 262 -1.77 -15.75 19.82
C ALA A 262 -1.61 -15.43 21.31
N TYR A 263 -2.54 -15.89 22.16
CA TYR A 263 -2.40 -15.77 23.61
C TYR A 263 -1.16 -16.51 24.12
N LYS A 264 -0.88 -17.72 23.62
CA LYS A 264 0.33 -18.47 24.01
C LYS A 264 1.61 -17.72 23.63
N LYS A 265 1.66 -17.10 22.45
CA LYS A 265 2.83 -16.38 21.91
C LYS A 265 3.02 -15.03 22.62
N TYR A 266 1.97 -14.22 22.72
CA TYR A 266 2.07 -12.82 23.15
C TYR A 266 1.66 -12.57 24.61
N LYS A 267 0.99 -13.52 25.26
CA LYS A 267 0.50 -13.41 26.65
C LYS A 267 -0.46 -12.24 26.92
N VAL A 268 -1.09 -11.69 25.87
CA VAL A 268 -2.06 -10.58 25.99
C VAL A 268 -3.47 -11.13 26.22
N SER A 269 -4.12 -10.74 27.32
CA SER A 269 -5.44 -11.25 27.73
C SER A 269 -6.54 -11.05 26.68
N PHE A 270 -6.44 -9.98 25.88
CA PHE A 270 -7.30 -9.71 24.73
C PHE A 270 -7.56 -10.96 23.87
N TYR A 271 -6.51 -11.70 23.50
CA TYR A 271 -6.65 -12.89 22.68
C TYR A 271 -7.41 -14.03 23.37
N ARG A 272 -7.33 -14.14 24.70
CA ARG A 272 -8.12 -15.12 25.46
C ARG A 272 -9.60 -14.77 25.44
N ASP A 273 -9.94 -13.48 25.48
CA ASP A 273 -11.34 -13.05 25.46
C ASP A 273 -11.93 -13.20 24.05
N ARG A 274 -11.17 -12.86 23.00
CA ARG A 274 -11.54 -13.13 21.59
C ARG A 274 -11.71 -14.61 21.29
N GLN A 275 -10.87 -15.49 21.88
CA GLN A 275 -11.05 -16.94 21.80
C GLN A 275 -12.44 -17.37 22.31
N LYS A 276 -12.82 -16.94 23.53
CA LYS A 276 -14.13 -17.31 24.12
C LYS A 276 -15.30 -16.77 23.31
N GLU A 277 -15.17 -15.56 22.78
CA GLU A 277 -16.16 -14.98 21.89
C GLU A 277 -16.37 -15.87 20.66
N CYS A 278 -15.29 -16.28 19.98
CA CYS A 278 -15.37 -17.19 18.85
C CYS A 278 -15.99 -18.55 19.22
N GLU A 279 -15.65 -19.10 20.39
CA GLU A 279 -16.22 -20.35 20.89
C GLU A 279 -17.74 -20.25 21.10
N SER A 280 -18.25 -19.09 21.51
CA SER A 280 -19.69 -18.85 21.70
C SER A 280 -20.49 -18.65 20.40
N LEU A 281 -19.81 -18.40 19.28
CA LEU A 281 -20.40 -18.17 17.97
C LEU A 281 -20.48 -19.43 17.10
N ASN A 282 -19.90 -20.55 17.57
CA ASN A 282 -20.03 -21.88 16.96
C ASN A 282 -21.32 -22.57 17.42
#